data_AF-B7P0Q7-F1
#
_entry.id   AF-B7P0Q7-F1
#
_cell.length_a   1.000
_cell.length_b   1.000
_cell.length_c   1.000
_cell.angle_alpha   90.00
_cell.angle_beta   90.00
_cell.angle_gamma   90.00
#
_symmetry.space_group_name_H-M   'P 1'
#
loop_
_entity.id
_entity.type
_entity.pdbx_description
1 polymer ?
#
loop_
_entity_poly.entity_id
_entity_poly.type
_entity_poly.pdbx_seq_one_letter_code
_entity_poly.pdbx_strand_id
1 'polypeptide(L)'
;MLRKHDSLLRVWQAQLEQFASVGRDMAEAIVTRYPSPRLLLQAFEACANPLQAEVLLQDILVRRGAGVLESTRRVGPVVSKRIYRFFSSDDGNAYFD
;
A
#
# COMPACT_ATOMS: atom_id res chain seq x y z
N MET A 1 15.30 23.12 -3.39
CA MET A 1 13.91 23.09 -3.90
C MET A 1 13.51 21.64 -4.11
N LEU A 2 12.44 21.15 -3.47
CA LEU A 2 11.87 19.86 -3.83
C LEU A 2 11.29 19.93 -5.25
N ARG A 3 11.52 18.91 -6.08
CA ARG A 3 10.81 18.82 -7.36
C ARG A 3 9.34 18.51 -7.05
N LYS A 4 8.40 19.13 -7.77
CA LYS A 4 6.95 18.93 -7.61
C LYS A 4 6.53 17.44 -7.62
N HIS A 5 7.26 16.60 -8.33
CA HIS A 5 7.04 15.15 -8.36
C HIS A 5 7.37 14.48 -7.01
N ASP A 6 8.46 14.89 -6.36
CA ASP A 6 8.88 14.35 -5.07
C ASP A 6 7.86 14.66 -3.97
N SER A 7 7.14 15.79 -4.08
CA SER A 7 6.06 16.10 -3.15
C SER A 7 4.84 15.19 -3.32
N LEU A 8 4.48 14.81 -4.54
CA LEU A 8 3.30 13.96 -4.77
C LEU A 8 3.53 12.52 -4.31
N LEU A 9 4.74 11.97 -4.55
CA LEU A 9 5.09 10.65 -4.03
C LEU A 9 5.09 10.62 -2.50
N ARG A 10 5.58 11.68 -1.84
CA ARG A 10 5.52 11.79 -0.38
C ARG A 10 4.11 11.90 0.15
N VAL A 11 3.23 12.64 -0.53
CA VAL A 11 1.80 12.70 -0.16
C VAL A 11 1.17 11.32 -0.28
N TRP A 12 1.43 10.62 -1.40
CA TRP A 12 0.90 9.28 -1.60
C TRP A 12 1.39 8.29 -0.53
N GLN A 13 2.69 8.34 -0.21
CA GLN A 13 3.25 7.55 0.88
C GLN A 13 2.58 7.89 2.22
N ALA A 14 2.45 9.17 2.56
CA ALA A 14 1.83 9.61 3.81
C ALA A 14 0.34 9.20 3.91
N GLN A 15 -0.38 9.15 2.78
CA GLN A 15 -1.74 8.63 2.72
C GLN A 15 -1.80 7.13 3.07
N LEU A 16 -0.84 6.33 2.58
CA LEU A 16 -0.74 4.92 2.93
C LEU A 16 -0.33 4.70 4.40
N GLU A 17 0.48 5.59 4.98
CA GLU A 17 0.84 5.54 6.41
C GLU A 17 -0.34 5.80 7.35
N GLN A 18 -1.49 6.30 6.85
CA GLN A 18 -2.70 6.47 7.67
C GLN A 18 -3.43 5.16 7.95
N PHE A 19 -3.14 4.08 7.21
CA PHE A 19 -3.72 2.77 7.50
C PHE A 19 -3.05 2.16 8.74
N ALA A 20 -3.85 1.59 9.65
CA ALA A 20 -3.29 0.94 10.84
C ALA A 20 -2.24 -0.12 10.46
N SER A 21 -1.17 -0.24 11.26
CA SER A 21 -0.06 -1.19 11.01
C SER A 21 0.78 -0.93 9.73
N VAL A 22 0.48 0.10 8.94
CA VAL A 22 1.30 0.53 7.80
C VAL A 22 2.29 1.59 8.26
N GLY A 23 3.50 1.16 8.59
CA GLY A 23 4.61 2.07 8.86
C GLY A 23 5.32 2.55 7.59
N ARG A 24 6.25 3.50 7.75
CA ARG A 24 7.00 4.13 6.66
C ARG A 24 7.60 3.16 5.64
N ASP A 25 8.36 2.16 6.10
CA ASP A 25 9.01 1.18 5.22
C ASP A 25 7.98 0.38 4.38
N MET A 26 6.81 0.12 4.95
CA MET A 26 5.74 -0.61 4.27
C MET A 26 5.05 0.27 3.23
N ALA A 27 4.73 1.51 3.59
CA ALA A 27 4.18 2.48 2.66
C ALA A 27 5.15 2.71 1.48
N GLU A 28 6.45 2.88 1.76
CA GLU A 28 7.49 3.02 0.74
C GLU A 28 7.56 1.80 -0.21
N ALA A 29 7.47 0.58 0.32
CA ALA A 29 7.44 -0.63 -0.50
C ALA A 29 6.22 -0.67 -1.44
N ILE A 30 5.04 -0.26 -0.95
CA ILE A 30 3.81 -0.18 -1.76
C ILE A 30 3.93 0.93 -2.81
N VAL A 31 4.40 2.13 -2.45
CA VAL A 31 4.61 3.25 -3.39
C VAL A 31 5.64 2.88 -4.47
N THR A 32 6.69 2.15 -4.11
CA THR A 32 7.70 1.67 -5.07
C THR A 32 7.07 0.75 -6.10
N ARG A 33 6.12 -0.10 -5.70
CA ARG A 33 5.40 -1.00 -6.61
C ARG A 33 4.31 -0.29 -7.41
N TYR A 34 3.64 0.69 -6.81
CA TYR A 34 2.52 1.46 -7.36
C TYR A 34 2.72 2.97 -7.08
N PRO A 35 3.45 3.68 -7.96
CA PRO A 35 3.88 5.07 -7.72
C PRO A 35 2.77 6.12 -7.88
N SER A 36 1.50 5.70 -7.90
CA SER A 36 0.35 6.60 -7.80
C SER A 36 -0.90 5.82 -7.35
N PRO A 37 -1.90 6.50 -6.75
CA PRO A 37 -3.19 5.87 -6.42
C PRO A 37 -3.86 5.22 -7.64
N ARG A 38 -3.78 5.86 -8.81
CA ARG A 38 -4.40 5.36 -10.04
C ARG A 38 -3.78 4.03 -10.50
N LEU A 39 -2.46 3.86 -10.37
CA LEU A 39 -1.82 2.59 -10.73
C LEU A 39 -2.20 1.46 -9.77
N LEU A 40 -2.39 1.76 -8.48
CA LEU A 40 -2.90 0.79 -7.51
C LEU A 40 -4.34 0.38 -7.84
N LEU A 41 -5.21 1.35 -8.13
CA LEU A 41 -6.61 1.09 -8.55
C LEU A 41 -6.69 0.24 -9.81
N GLN A 42 -5.91 0.58 -10.85
CA GLN A 42 -5.85 -0.22 -12.08
C GLN A 42 -5.40 -1.67 -11.82
N ALA A 43 -4.49 -1.88 -10.86
CA ALA A 43 -4.05 -3.22 -10.49
C ALA A 43 -5.15 -4.01 -9.76
N PHE A 44 -5.94 -3.35 -8.91
CA PHE A 44 -7.13 -3.98 -8.31
C PHE A 44 -8.20 -4.30 -9.35
N GLU A 45 -8.47 -3.40 -10.29
CA GLU A 45 -9.44 -3.59 -11.37
C GLU A 45 -9.04 -4.72 -12.34
N ALA A 46 -7.73 -4.92 -12.54
CA ALA A 46 -7.21 -6.00 -13.38
C ALA A 46 -7.27 -7.39 -12.73
N CYS A 47 -7.58 -7.48 -11.43
CA CYS A 47 -7.76 -8.77 -10.75
C CYS A 47 -9.05 -9.45 -11.21
N ALA A 48 -9.04 -10.78 -11.33
CA ALA A 48 -10.18 -11.52 -11.86
C ALA A 48 -11.41 -11.48 -10.95
N ASN A 49 -11.22 -11.24 -9.65
CA ASN A 49 -12.29 -11.16 -8.66
C ASN A 49 -11.81 -10.42 -7.39
N PRO A 50 -12.76 -9.99 -6.52
CA PRO A 50 -12.44 -9.29 -5.27
C PRO A 50 -11.50 -10.03 -4.33
N LEU A 51 -11.57 -11.37 -4.26
CA LEU A 51 -10.70 -12.15 -3.38
C LEU A 51 -9.24 -12.08 -3.80
N GLN A 52 -8.95 -12.05 -5.10
CA GLN A 52 -7.60 -11.84 -5.61
C GLN A 52 -7.11 -10.41 -5.35
N ALA A 53 -7.99 -9.42 -5.50
CA ALA A 53 -7.66 -8.03 -5.20
C ALA A 53 -7.36 -7.82 -3.71
N GLU A 54 -8.11 -8.48 -2.80
CA GLU A 54 -7.86 -8.45 -1.35
C GLU A 54 -6.44 -8.94 -0.98
N VAL A 55 -5.85 -9.86 -1.74
CA VAL A 55 -4.51 -10.41 -1.46
C VAL A 55 -3.39 -9.84 -2.33
N LEU A 56 -3.71 -8.93 -3.27
CA LEU A 56 -2.79 -8.40 -4.28
C LEU A 56 -1.49 -7.82 -3.68
N LEU A 57 -1.57 -7.19 -2.51
CA LEU A 57 -0.44 -6.52 -1.87
C LEU A 57 0.31 -7.41 -0.88
N GLN A 58 -0.26 -8.55 -0.47
CA GLN A 58 0.18 -9.30 0.70
C GLN A 58 1.65 -9.73 0.62
N ASP A 59 2.14 -10.00 -0.60
CA ASP A 59 3.45 -10.57 -0.86
C ASP A 59 4.52 -9.54 -1.22
N ILE A 60 4.18 -8.25 -1.20
CA ILE A 60 5.15 -7.16 -1.36
C ILE A 60 6.15 -7.24 -0.20
N LEU A 61 7.44 -7.33 -0.56
CA LEU A 61 8.54 -7.37 0.40
C LEU A 61 8.80 -5.97 0.95
N VAL A 62 8.86 -5.88 2.27
CA VAL A 62 9.19 -4.69 3.05
C VAL A 62 10.57 -4.92 3.66
N ARG A 63 11.54 -4.10 3.26
CA ARG A 63 12.90 -4.12 3.81
C ARG A 63 13.01 -3.05 4.90
N ARG A 64 13.56 -3.43 6.05
CA ARG A 64 13.78 -2.52 7.18
C ARG A 64 15.21 -2.66 7.67
N GLY A 65 15.84 -1.51 7.97
CA GLY A 65 17.23 -1.45 8.41
C GLY A 65 18.21 -1.43 7.24
N ALA A 66 19.50 -1.49 7.54
CA ALA A 66 20.57 -1.50 6.55
C ALA A 66 21.71 -2.45 6.98
N GLY A 67 22.36 -3.07 6.01
CA GLY A 67 23.49 -3.96 6.24
C GLY A 67 23.10 -5.18 7.08
N VAL A 68 23.90 -5.50 8.10
CA VAL A 68 23.74 -6.71 8.93
C VAL A 68 22.44 -6.72 9.76
N LEU A 69 21.78 -5.57 9.89
CA LEU A 69 20.48 -5.43 10.59
C LEU A 69 19.29 -5.39 9.61
N GLU A 70 19.52 -5.66 8.33
CA GLU A 70 18.44 -5.75 7.35
C GLU A 70 17.51 -6.91 7.70
N SER A 71 16.23 -6.59 7.87
CA SER A 71 15.17 -7.58 8.02
C SER A 71 14.19 -7.41 6.86
N THR A 72 13.69 -8.54 6.36
CA THR A 72 12.64 -8.54 5.34
C THR A 72 11.37 -9.12 5.94
N ARG A 73 10.27 -8.40 5.77
CA ARG A 73 8.92 -8.89 6.06
C ARG A 73 8.03 -8.70 4.83
N ARG A 74 6.81 -9.21 4.90
CA ARG A 74 5.77 -8.98 3.88
C ARG A 74 4.75 -7.98 4.38
N VAL A 75 4.01 -7.33 3.47
CA VAL A 75 2.84 -6.50 3.81
C VAL A 75 1.81 -7.32 4.60
N GLY A 76 1.56 -8.55 4.16
CA GLY A 76 0.63 -9.47 4.80
C GLY A 76 -0.83 -9.29 4.36
N PRO A 77 -1.66 -10.33 4.56
CA PRO A 77 -3.01 -10.40 4.00
C PRO A 77 -3.97 -9.38 4.62
N VAL A 78 -3.84 -9.09 5.93
CA VAL A 78 -4.72 -8.16 6.65
C VAL A 78 -4.60 -6.75 6.08
N VAL A 79 -3.36 -6.24 5.94
CA VAL A 79 -3.11 -4.90 5.38
C VAL A 79 -3.55 -4.83 3.92
N SER A 80 -3.23 -5.86 3.12
CA SER A 80 -3.63 -5.92 1.70
C SER A 80 -5.15 -5.79 1.54
N LYS A 81 -5.89 -6.59 2.31
CA LYS A 81 -7.34 -6.61 2.31
C LYS A 81 -7.94 -5.28 2.75
N ARG A 82 -7.39 -4.68 3.79
CA ARG A 82 -7.84 -3.38 4.31
C ARG A 82 -7.71 -2.27 3.27
N ILE A 83 -6.56 -2.19 2.62
CA ILE A 83 -6.31 -1.19 1.58
C ILE A 83 -7.27 -1.39 0.41
N TYR A 84 -7.41 -2.63 -0.10
CA TYR A 84 -8.36 -2.92 -1.17
C TYR A 84 -9.79 -2.46 -0.82
N ARG A 85 -10.28 -2.87 0.36
CA ARG A 85 -11.64 -2.54 0.80
C ARG A 85 -11.88 -1.04 0.94
N PHE A 86 -10.90 -0.30 1.45
CA PHE A 86 -10.99 1.16 1.51
C PHE A 86 -11.15 1.78 0.12
N PHE A 87 -10.42 1.28 -0.88
CA PHE A 87 -10.51 1.80 -2.25
C PHE A 87 -11.73 1.31 -3.04
N SER A 88 -12.32 0.18 -2.65
CA SER A 88 -13.46 -0.43 -3.36
C SER A 88 -14.82 -0.20 -2.71
N SER A 89 -14.86 0.33 -1.48
CA SER A 89 -16.10 0.58 -0.75
C SER A 89 -16.84 1.81 -1.28
N ASP A 90 -18.16 1.70 -1.38
CA ASP A 90 -19.10 2.80 -1.60
C ASP A 90 -19.72 3.31 -0.28
N ASP A 91 -19.57 2.56 0.82
CA ASP A 91 -19.98 2.97 2.16
C ASP A 91 -18.93 3.86 2.83
N GLY A 92 -19.30 5.13 3.06
CA GLY A 92 -18.46 6.13 3.73
C GLY A 92 -18.31 5.93 5.24
N ASN A 93 -19.08 5.04 5.86
CA ASN A 93 -18.97 4.68 7.28
C ASN A 93 -18.28 3.33 7.50
N ALA A 94 -17.85 2.67 6.42
CA ALA A 94 -17.24 1.36 6.52
C ALA A 94 -15.94 1.41 7.33
N TYR A 95 -15.84 0.51 8.31
CA TYR A 95 -14.63 0.30 9.10
C TYR A 95 -13.92 -0.95 8.60
N PHE A 96 -12.62 -0.81 8.32
CA PHE A 96 -11.80 -1.89 7.78
C PHE A 96 -10.72 -2.25 8.81
N ASP A 97 -11.00 -3.31 9.59
CA ASP A 97 -10.00 -4.01 10.41
C ASP A 97 -9.09 -4.89 9.54
#